data_AF-A0A532EEW4-F1
#
_entry.id   AF-A0A532EEW4-F1
#
_cell.length_a   1.000
_cell.length_b   1.000
_cell.length_c   1.000
_cell.angle_alpha   90.00
_cell.angle_beta   90.00
_cell.angle_gamma   90.00
#
_symmetry.space_group_name_H-M   'P 1'
#
loop_
_entity.id
_entity.type
_entity.pdbx_description
1 polymer ?
#
loop_
_entity_poly.entity_id
_entity_poly.type
_entity_poly.pdbx_seq_one_letter_code
_entity_poly.pdbx_strand_id
1 'polypeptide(L)'
;MLLREARNSHQVPIKDPALGIVVDEFYWNIYAQGARLDLSNGMEMGGLSQPTPADFLYRLIPALQTLVSVRPEQLDNRFRLGIAYRWNNDQLPMVETFESLVKDIPEHRRTPKSEALLQLAWSRINKVSWNRILHDTETPRAYADAEAALAQAELPLDKFLAEYAMAYTMIFLPNYGDKAKMLQHLTEAKRWFDEVPGKSDEVWRYFLHSELLKAVLDADPMFQPILATAAAPHA
;
A
#
# COMPACT_ATOMS: atom_id res chain seq x y z
N MET A 1 1.85 -9.45 -15.00
CA MET A 1 2.76 -8.55 -15.72
C MET A 1 3.12 -7.36 -14.85
N LEU A 2 2.18 -6.53 -14.40
CA LEU A 2 2.46 -5.39 -13.51
C LEU A 2 3.28 -5.73 -12.25
N LEU A 3 2.90 -6.75 -11.48
CA LEU A 3 3.69 -7.16 -10.30
C LEU A 3 5.11 -7.63 -10.67
N ARG A 4 5.28 -8.26 -11.84
CA ARG A 4 6.60 -8.69 -12.33
C ARG A 4 7.47 -7.49 -12.69
N GLU A 5 6.88 -6.46 -13.31
CA GLU A 5 7.58 -5.21 -13.60
C GLU A 5 8.01 -4.51 -12.31
N ALA A 6 7.13 -4.42 -11.30
CA ALA A 6 7.51 -3.92 -9.97
C ALA A 6 8.71 -4.67 -9.41
N ARG A 7 8.68 -6.01 -9.46
CA ARG A 7 9.79 -6.85 -8.98
C ARG A 7 11.11 -6.55 -9.67
N ASN A 8 11.08 -6.38 -10.99
CA ASN A 8 12.25 -6.02 -11.78
C ASN A 8 12.77 -4.62 -11.45
N SER A 9 11.88 -3.71 -11.04
CA SER A 9 12.21 -2.32 -10.71
C SER A 9 12.75 -2.16 -9.30
N HIS A 10 12.14 -2.76 -8.27
CA HIS A 10 12.62 -2.61 -6.89
C HIS A 10 13.77 -3.55 -6.54
N GLN A 11 13.91 -4.68 -7.23
CA GLN A 11 15.02 -5.66 -7.12
C GLN A 11 15.28 -6.26 -5.72
N VAL A 12 14.49 -5.90 -4.72
CA VAL A 12 14.50 -6.52 -3.38
C VAL A 12 14.33 -8.05 -3.47
N PRO A 13 15.26 -8.86 -2.93
CA PRO A 13 15.21 -10.30 -2.98
C PRO A 13 14.20 -10.86 -1.97
N ILE A 14 13.13 -11.48 -2.45
CA ILE A 14 12.06 -12.03 -1.62
C ILE A 14 11.77 -13.46 -2.02
N LYS A 15 11.83 -14.36 -1.04
CA LYS A 15 11.60 -15.80 -1.24
C LYS A 15 10.15 -16.20 -0.96
N ASP A 16 9.51 -15.53 0.00
CA ASP A 16 8.13 -15.81 0.35
C ASP A 16 7.16 -15.20 -0.70
N PRO A 17 6.27 -15.99 -1.32
CA PRO A 17 5.37 -15.47 -2.35
C PRO A 17 4.38 -14.41 -1.86
N ALA A 18 3.87 -14.54 -0.63
CA ALA A 18 2.87 -13.62 -0.09
C ALA A 18 3.52 -12.27 0.21
N LEU A 19 4.67 -12.27 0.87
CA LEU A 19 5.47 -11.07 1.08
C LEU A 19 5.92 -10.46 -0.26
N GLY A 20 6.25 -11.29 -1.25
CA GLY A 20 6.63 -10.85 -2.59
C GLY A 20 5.53 -10.05 -3.27
N ILE A 21 4.28 -10.53 -3.24
CA ILE A 21 3.14 -9.78 -3.79
C ILE A 21 2.97 -8.44 -3.08
N VAL A 22 3.03 -8.43 -1.74
CA VAL A 22 2.87 -7.20 -0.96
C VAL A 22 3.93 -6.16 -1.31
N VAL A 23 5.19 -6.56 -1.47
CA VAL A 23 6.26 -5.63 -1.86
C VAL A 23 6.11 -5.16 -3.31
N ASP A 24 5.74 -6.06 -4.22
CA ASP A 24 5.47 -5.72 -5.62
C ASP A 24 4.29 -4.70 -5.71
N GLU A 25 3.23 -4.87 -4.92
CA GLU A 25 2.10 -3.92 -4.83
C GLU A 25 2.49 -2.60 -4.17
N PHE A 26 3.27 -2.67 -3.09
CA PHE A 26 3.76 -1.49 -2.37
C PHE A 26 4.60 -0.59 -3.28
N TYR A 27 5.45 -1.17 -4.13
CA TYR A 27 6.19 -0.42 -5.15
C TYR A 27 5.26 0.46 -5.99
N TRP A 28 4.20 -0.11 -6.55
CA TRP A 28 3.26 0.64 -7.39
C TRP A 28 2.43 1.66 -6.59
N ASN A 29 2.06 1.32 -5.35
CA ASN A 29 1.36 2.26 -4.47
C ASN A 29 2.22 3.50 -4.20
N ILE A 30 3.52 3.33 -3.92
CA ILE A 30 4.45 4.44 -3.68
C ILE A 30 4.76 5.17 -4.99
N TYR A 31 4.96 4.46 -6.10
CA TYR A 31 5.19 5.06 -7.42
C TYR A 31 4.06 6.03 -7.80
N ALA A 32 2.81 5.57 -7.70
CA ALA A 32 1.64 6.38 -7.99
C ALA A 32 1.55 7.62 -7.06
N GLN A 33 2.01 7.51 -5.80
CA GLN A 33 2.00 8.63 -4.85
C GLN A 33 3.14 9.63 -5.06
N GLY A 34 4.37 9.14 -5.21
CA GLY A 34 5.60 9.93 -5.22
C GLY A 34 5.86 10.61 -6.56
N ALA A 35 5.74 9.85 -7.66
CA ALA A 35 6.00 10.39 -8.99
C ALA A 35 4.93 11.39 -9.44
N ARG A 36 3.72 11.35 -8.83
CA ARG A 36 2.52 12.04 -9.35
C ARG A 36 2.29 11.76 -10.84
N LEU A 37 2.74 10.59 -11.26
CA LEU A 37 2.46 10.01 -12.55
C LEU A 37 1.45 8.91 -12.22
N ASP A 38 0.25 9.00 -12.78
CA ASP A 38 -0.51 7.78 -12.93
C ASP A 38 0.33 6.85 -13.82
N LEU A 39 0.12 5.54 -13.70
CA LEU A 39 0.91 4.62 -14.51
C LEU A 39 0.75 4.86 -16.02
N SER A 40 -0.29 5.59 -16.44
CA SER A 40 -0.50 6.05 -17.81
C SER A 40 0.28 7.31 -18.22
N ASN A 41 0.87 8.09 -17.31
CA ASN A 41 1.50 9.37 -17.66
C ASN A 41 2.89 9.20 -18.32
N GLY A 42 3.47 7.99 -18.29
CA GLY A 42 4.71 7.63 -19.00
C GLY A 42 4.52 7.32 -20.48
N MET A 43 3.49 7.88 -21.12
CA MET A 43 3.14 7.62 -22.51
C MET A 43 4.16 8.22 -23.49
N GLU A 44 5.08 7.38 -23.99
CA GLU A 44 5.43 7.44 -25.41
C GLU A 44 4.42 6.56 -26.18
N MET A 45 3.42 7.21 -26.78
CA MET A 45 2.47 6.52 -27.67
C MET A 45 3.16 6.18 -28.99
N GLY A 46 3.60 4.92 -29.11
CA GLY A 46 4.19 4.35 -30.32
C GLY A 46 5.71 4.49 -30.38
N GLY A 47 6.40 3.39 -30.71
CA GLY A 47 7.85 3.35 -30.91
C GLY A 47 8.62 2.37 -30.02
N LEU A 48 8.00 1.85 -28.96
CA LEU A 48 8.62 0.86 -28.08
C LEU A 48 8.36 -0.57 -28.56
N SER A 49 9.39 -1.42 -28.49
CA SER A 49 9.35 -2.81 -28.95
C SER A 49 8.63 -3.76 -27.98
N GLN A 50 8.29 -3.28 -26.77
CA GLN A 50 7.63 -4.05 -25.72
C GLN A 50 6.54 -3.21 -25.03
N PRO A 51 5.43 -3.81 -24.56
CA PRO A 51 4.40 -3.10 -23.80
C PRO A 51 4.94 -2.50 -22.50
N THR A 52 4.50 -1.30 -22.17
CA THR A 52 4.81 -0.58 -20.92
C THR A 52 3.86 -0.99 -19.78
N PRO A 53 4.16 -0.63 -18.51
CA PRO A 53 3.19 -0.76 -17.42
C PRO A 53 1.84 -0.09 -17.70
N ALA A 54 1.82 1.08 -18.36
CA ALA A 54 0.60 1.75 -18.82
C ALA A 54 -0.25 0.85 -19.73
N ASP A 55 0.41 0.22 -20.72
CA ASP A 55 -0.24 -0.68 -21.66
C ASP A 55 -0.89 -1.89 -20.99
N PHE A 56 -0.27 -2.40 -19.92
CA PHE A 56 -0.85 -3.48 -19.14
C PHE A 56 -2.04 -3.02 -18.30
N LEU A 57 -1.96 -1.84 -17.68
CA LEU A 57 -3.02 -1.30 -16.84
C LEU A 57 -4.28 -0.95 -17.66
N TYR A 58 -4.09 -0.35 -18.84
CA TYR A 58 -5.18 -0.01 -19.75
C TYR A 58 -5.96 -1.23 -20.24
N ARG A 59 -5.29 -2.38 -20.39
CA ARG A 59 -5.96 -3.65 -20.73
C ARG A 59 -6.59 -4.31 -19.50
N LEU A 60 -5.98 -4.16 -18.33
CA LEU A 60 -6.40 -4.81 -17.09
C LEU A 60 -7.72 -4.24 -16.56
N ILE A 61 -7.86 -2.91 -16.51
CA ILE A 61 -9.04 -2.26 -15.89
C ILE A 61 -10.34 -2.66 -16.59
N PRO A 62 -10.51 -2.54 -17.92
CA PRO A 62 -11.75 -2.96 -18.60
C PRO A 62 -12.05 -4.46 -18.46
N ALA A 63 -11.00 -5.29 -18.45
CA ALA A 63 -11.16 -6.73 -18.24
C ALA A 63 -11.68 -7.03 -16.83
N LEU A 64 -11.14 -6.38 -15.80
CA LEU A 64 -11.59 -6.51 -14.42
C LEU A 64 -12.99 -5.94 -14.21
N GLN A 65 -13.32 -4.79 -14.82
CA GLN A 65 -14.68 -4.23 -14.81
C GLN A 65 -15.70 -5.22 -15.37
N THR A 66 -15.36 -5.86 -16.50
CA THR A 66 -16.19 -6.91 -17.11
C THR A 66 -16.35 -8.08 -16.15
N LEU A 67 -15.26 -8.61 -15.59
CA LEU A 67 -15.28 -9.74 -14.66
C LEU A 67 -16.11 -9.45 -13.40
N VAL A 68 -15.97 -8.26 -12.81
CA VAL A 68 -16.75 -7.85 -11.63
C VAL A 68 -18.24 -7.71 -11.99
N SER A 69 -18.57 -7.23 -13.19
CA SER A 69 -19.96 -7.13 -13.65
C SER A 69 -20.61 -8.50 -13.85
N VAL A 70 -19.88 -9.48 -14.40
CA VAL A 70 -20.44 -10.82 -14.69
C VAL A 70 -20.33 -11.81 -13.53
N ARG A 71 -19.40 -11.57 -12.58
CA ARG A 71 -19.12 -12.45 -11.43
C ARG A 71 -18.83 -11.64 -10.16
N PRO A 72 -19.81 -10.86 -9.65
CA PRO A 72 -19.62 -9.97 -8.50
C PRO A 72 -19.30 -10.70 -7.19
N GLU A 73 -19.60 -12.00 -7.10
CA GLU A 73 -19.29 -12.86 -5.94
C GLU A 73 -17.80 -13.21 -5.83
N GLN A 74 -17.03 -13.07 -6.91
CA GLN A 74 -15.58 -13.32 -6.92
C GLN A 74 -14.84 -12.11 -6.35
N LEU A 75 -14.64 -12.11 -5.04
CA LEU A 75 -13.99 -11.01 -4.31
C LEU A 75 -12.63 -10.64 -4.89
N ASP A 76 -11.81 -11.62 -5.28
CA ASP A 76 -10.47 -11.39 -5.85
C ASP A 76 -10.49 -10.42 -7.05
N ASN A 77 -11.52 -10.49 -7.90
CA ASN A 77 -11.63 -9.59 -9.06
C ASN A 77 -11.94 -8.16 -8.61
N ARG A 78 -12.75 -7.99 -7.56
CA ARG A 78 -13.06 -6.69 -6.96
C ARG A 78 -11.85 -6.08 -6.26
N PHE A 79 -11.09 -6.89 -5.51
CA PHE A 79 -9.82 -6.47 -4.90
C PHE A 79 -8.84 -5.98 -5.96
N ARG A 80 -8.58 -6.81 -6.98
CA ARG A 80 -7.68 -6.45 -8.10
C ARG A 80 -8.14 -5.21 -8.83
N LEU A 81 -9.45 -5.02 -9.01
CA LEU A 81 -10.00 -3.82 -9.66
C LEU A 81 -9.73 -2.56 -8.84
N GLY A 82 -9.97 -2.60 -7.52
CA GLY A 82 -9.69 -1.47 -6.64
C GLY A 82 -8.19 -1.11 -6.60
N ILE A 83 -7.31 -2.12 -6.58
CA ILE A 83 -5.85 -1.93 -6.65
C ILE A 83 -5.46 -1.31 -8.00
N ALA A 84 -6.01 -1.80 -9.11
CA ALA A 84 -5.73 -1.27 -10.45
C ALA A 84 -6.20 0.19 -10.58
N TYR A 85 -7.37 0.55 -10.04
CA TYR A 85 -7.81 1.94 -9.98
C TYR A 85 -6.85 2.81 -9.19
N ARG A 86 -6.34 2.32 -8.05
CA ARG A 86 -5.34 3.05 -7.24
C ARG A 86 -4.04 3.29 -8.00
N TRP A 87 -3.57 2.30 -8.74
CA TRP A 87 -2.39 2.40 -9.60
C TRP A 87 -2.58 3.37 -10.78
N ASN A 88 -3.82 3.51 -11.26
CA ASN A 88 -4.20 4.47 -12.28
C ASN A 88 -4.57 5.85 -11.71
N ASN A 89 -4.56 6.01 -10.39
CA ASN A 89 -5.07 7.20 -9.69
C ASN A 89 -6.53 7.55 -10.04
N ASP A 90 -7.37 6.54 -10.31
CA ASP A 90 -8.81 6.70 -10.44
C ASP A 90 -9.45 6.88 -9.05
N GLN A 91 -9.35 8.10 -8.52
CA GLN A 91 -9.52 8.36 -7.08
C GLN A 91 -10.89 8.00 -6.52
N LEU A 92 -11.96 8.28 -7.27
CA LEU A 92 -13.32 7.95 -6.83
C LEU A 92 -13.56 6.42 -6.93
N PRO A 93 -13.35 5.77 -8.10
CA PRO A 93 -13.50 4.33 -8.22
C PRO A 93 -12.66 3.49 -7.24
N MET A 94 -11.42 3.90 -6.92
CA MET A 94 -10.58 3.15 -5.98
C MET A 94 -11.14 3.15 -4.55
N VAL A 95 -11.78 4.24 -4.11
CA VAL A 95 -12.38 4.33 -2.77
C VAL A 95 -13.71 3.60 -2.75
N GLU A 96 -14.60 3.87 -3.71
CA GLU A 96 -15.94 3.25 -3.78
C GLU A 96 -15.87 1.72 -3.86
N THR A 97 -14.89 1.18 -4.60
CA THR A 97 -14.69 -0.28 -4.72
C THR A 97 -14.44 -0.93 -3.37
N PHE A 98 -13.55 -0.34 -2.54
CA PHE A 98 -13.24 -0.91 -1.23
C PHE A 98 -14.28 -0.56 -0.17
N GLU A 99 -14.95 0.59 -0.24
CA GLU A 99 -16.11 0.88 0.63
C GLU A 99 -17.22 -0.17 0.41
N SER A 100 -17.47 -0.54 -0.84
CA SER A 100 -18.42 -1.60 -1.18
C SER A 100 -17.95 -2.97 -0.70
N LEU A 101 -16.66 -3.32 -0.83
CA LEU A 101 -16.12 -4.58 -0.30
C LEU A 101 -16.24 -4.67 1.22
N VAL A 102 -15.87 -3.60 1.94
CA VAL A 102 -16.01 -3.53 3.40
C VAL A 102 -17.46 -3.71 3.80
N LYS A 103 -18.41 -3.13 3.08
CA LYS A 103 -19.85 -3.29 3.36
C LYS A 103 -20.34 -4.73 3.11
N ASP A 104 -19.92 -5.33 2.00
CA ASP A 104 -20.45 -6.61 1.54
C ASP A 104 -19.83 -7.82 2.26
N ILE A 105 -18.58 -7.71 2.73
CA ILE A 105 -17.89 -8.78 3.45
C ILE A 105 -18.41 -8.84 4.90
N PRO A 106 -19.02 -9.97 5.32
CA PRO A 106 -19.51 -10.12 6.69
C PRO A 106 -18.39 -10.06 7.73
N GLU A 107 -18.67 -9.51 8.91
CA GLU A 107 -17.69 -9.36 10.01
C GLU A 107 -17.04 -10.68 10.46
N HIS A 108 -17.73 -11.81 10.36
CA HIS A 108 -17.17 -13.11 10.74
C HIS A 108 -16.09 -13.61 9.76
N ARG A 109 -16.01 -13.06 8.54
CA ARG A 109 -14.96 -13.37 7.57
C ARG A 109 -13.76 -12.45 7.79
N ARG A 110 -13.06 -12.66 8.90
CA ARG A 110 -12.02 -11.74 9.43
C ARG A 110 -10.92 -11.42 8.43
N THR A 111 -10.31 -12.43 7.79
CA THR A 111 -9.23 -12.23 6.81
C THR A 111 -9.62 -11.32 5.63
N PRO A 112 -10.63 -11.64 4.80
CA PRO A 112 -11.00 -10.75 3.70
C PRO A 112 -11.58 -9.42 4.18
N LYS A 113 -12.15 -9.35 5.39
CA LYS A 113 -12.60 -8.09 5.98
C LYS A 113 -11.42 -7.17 6.33
N SER A 114 -10.40 -7.73 6.97
CA SER A 114 -9.13 -7.06 7.27
C SER A 114 -8.47 -6.54 6.00
N GLU A 115 -8.39 -7.38 4.96
CA GLU A 115 -7.82 -6.98 3.68
C GLU A 115 -8.61 -5.85 3.02
N ALA A 116 -9.95 -5.92 3.00
CA ALA A 116 -10.78 -4.85 2.44
C ALA A 116 -10.60 -3.51 3.17
N LEU A 117 -10.52 -3.54 4.50
CA LEU A 117 -10.27 -2.35 5.33
C LEU A 117 -8.87 -1.78 5.08
N LEU A 118 -7.85 -2.62 5.03
CA LEU A 118 -6.48 -2.21 4.74
C LEU A 118 -6.35 -1.58 3.35
N GLN A 119 -6.96 -2.18 2.33
CA GLN A 119 -6.94 -1.65 0.97
C GLN A 119 -7.73 -0.34 0.85
N LEU A 120 -8.85 -0.21 1.59
CA LEU A 120 -9.58 1.05 1.71
C LEU A 120 -8.71 2.16 2.32
N ALA A 121 -8.00 1.86 3.42
CA ALA A 121 -7.06 2.79 4.03
C ALA A 121 -6.02 3.27 3.02
N TRP A 122 -5.39 2.35 2.28
CA TRP A 122 -4.42 2.68 1.23
C TRP A 122 -4.99 3.50 0.07
N SER A 123 -6.24 3.25 -0.35
CA SER A 123 -6.90 4.09 -1.35
C SER A 123 -7.11 5.52 -0.84
N ARG A 124 -7.54 5.69 0.42
CA ARG A 124 -7.67 7.04 1.00
C ARG A 124 -6.30 7.73 1.14
N ILE A 125 -5.27 7.03 1.61
CA ILE A 125 -3.89 7.53 1.67
C ILE A 125 -3.43 8.00 0.29
N ASN A 126 -3.65 7.19 -0.74
CA ASN A 126 -3.25 7.52 -2.11
C ASN A 126 -3.92 8.82 -2.59
N LYS A 127 -5.24 8.98 -2.34
CA LYS A 127 -5.98 10.20 -2.69
C LYS A 127 -5.38 11.43 -2.02
N VAL A 128 -5.13 11.36 -0.71
CA VAL A 128 -4.57 12.48 0.08
C VAL A 128 -3.16 12.82 -0.40
N SER A 129 -2.31 11.81 -0.57
CA SER A 129 -0.93 11.98 -1.04
C SER A 129 -0.86 12.62 -2.42
N TRP A 130 -1.72 12.19 -3.35
CA TRP A 130 -1.77 12.74 -4.70
C TRP A 130 -2.21 14.21 -4.69
N ASN A 131 -3.33 14.50 -4.02
CA ASN A 131 -3.93 15.83 -3.99
C ASN A 131 -3.11 16.83 -3.15
N ARG A 132 -2.26 16.35 -2.23
CA ARG A 132 -1.49 17.16 -1.26
C ARG A 132 -2.35 18.13 -0.46
N ILE A 133 -3.59 17.71 -0.16
CA ILE A 133 -4.49 18.47 0.71
C ILE A 133 -4.15 18.07 2.14
N LEU A 134 -3.41 18.94 2.83
CA LEU A 134 -3.23 18.81 4.27
C LEU A 134 -4.60 18.91 4.95
N HIS A 135 -4.86 18.04 5.92
CA HIS A 135 -6.13 17.99 6.65
C HIS A 135 -7.35 17.55 5.80
N ASP A 136 -7.13 16.82 4.72
CA ASP A 136 -8.21 16.15 4.00
C ASP A 136 -9.03 15.28 4.97
N THR A 137 -10.36 15.30 4.85
CA THR A 137 -11.27 14.51 5.69
C THR A 137 -11.07 13.01 5.52
N GLU A 138 -10.40 12.59 4.44
CA GLU A 138 -10.01 11.22 4.18
C GLU A 138 -8.86 10.74 5.06
N THR A 139 -8.00 11.62 5.58
CA THR A 139 -6.87 11.22 6.44
C THR A 139 -7.32 10.54 7.74
N PRO A 140 -8.21 11.12 8.57
CA PRO A 140 -8.69 10.44 9.77
C PRO A 140 -9.49 9.17 9.45
N ARG A 141 -10.17 9.11 8.29
CA ARG A 141 -10.87 7.90 7.83
C ARG A 141 -9.88 6.78 7.48
N ALA A 142 -8.81 7.11 6.77
CA ALA A 142 -7.74 6.16 6.41
C ALA A 142 -7.11 5.53 7.66
N TYR A 143 -6.85 6.35 8.69
CA TYR A 143 -6.32 5.87 9.96
C TYR A 143 -7.31 4.90 10.64
N ALA A 144 -8.60 5.28 10.71
CA ALA A 144 -9.63 4.42 11.31
C ALA A 144 -9.83 3.11 10.53
N ASP A 145 -9.76 3.14 9.20
CA ASP A 145 -9.84 1.95 8.36
C ASP A 145 -8.66 1.00 8.62
N ALA A 146 -7.44 1.53 8.77
CA ALA A 146 -6.26 0.73 9.12
C ALA A 146 -6.32 0.17 10.56
N GLU A 147 -6.82 0.93 11.52
CA GLU A 147 -7.06 0.46 12.89
C GLU A 147 -8.11 -0.67 12.92
N ALA A 148 -9.20 -0.52 12.17
CA ALA A 148 -10.21 -1.56 12.03
C ALA A 148 -9.67 -2.81 11.32
N ALA A 149 -8.77 -2.65 10.33
CA ALA A 149 -8.07 -3.76 9.70
C ALA A 149 -7.24 -4.52 10.74
N LEU A 150 -6.45 -3.82 11.56
CA LEU A 150 -5.64 -4.45 12.61
C LEU A 150 -6.48 -5.29 13.59
N ALA A 151 -7.67 -4.81 13.97
CA ALA A 151 -8.58 -5.54 14.85
C ALA A 151 -9.10 -6.86 14.24
N GLN A 152 -9.15 -6.95 12.91
CA GLN A 152 -9.57 -8.15 12.18
C GLN A 152 -8.39 -9.04 11.74
N ALA A 153 -7.17 -8.50 11.71
CA ALA A 153 -5.98 -9.17 11.23
C ALA A 153 -5.59 -10.37 12.11
N GLU A 154 -5.40 -11.53 11.47
CA GLU A 154 -5.00 -12.77 12.13
C GLU A 154 -3.55 -13.12 11.86
N LEU A 155 -3.05 -12.80 10.67
CA LEU A 155 -1.69 -13.12 10.23
C LEU A 155 -0.70 -12.00 10.58
N PRO A 156 0.57 -12.31 10.87
CA PRO A 156 1.59 -11.29 11.13
C PRO A 156 1.75 -10.28 9.99
N LEU A 157 1.66 -10.74 8.74
CA LEU A 157 1.76 -9.88 7.56
C LEU A 157 0.66 -8.80 7.55
N ASP A 158 -0.58 -9.18 7.82
CA ASP A 158 -1.72 -8.25 7.84
C ASP A 158 -1.58 -7.23 8.99
N LYS A 159 -1.12 -7.67 10.15
CA LYS A 159 -0.90 -6.80 11.32
C LYS A 159 0.23 -5.81 11.07
N PHE A 160 1.34 -6.27 10.49
CA PHE A 160 2.43 -5.41 10.04
C PHE A 160 1.91 -4.32 9.10
N LEU A 161 1.15 -4.71 8.08
CA LEU A 161 0.65 -3.77 7.08
C LEU A 161 -0.34 -2.75 7.66
N ALA A 162 -1.19 -3.16 8.61
CA ALA A 162 -2.11 -2.26 9.28
C ALA A 162 -1.38 -1.24 10.18
N GLU A 163 -0.43 -1.67 10.99
CA GLU A 163 0.42 -0.79 11.80
C GLU A 163 1.22 0.18 10.93
N TYR A 164 1.80 -0.32 9.84
CA TYR A 164 2.54 0.49 8.89
C TYR A 164 1.63 1.53 8.20
N ALA A 165 0.42 1.15 7.78
CA ALA A 165 -0.55 2.06 7.16
C ALA A 165 -1.01 3.15 8.14
N MET A 166 -1.20 2.83 9.42
CA MET A 166 -1.47 3.83 10.46
C MET A 166 -0.31 4.82 10.59
N ALA A 167 0.93 4.34 10.72
CA ALA A 167 2.11 5.21 10.78
C ALA A 167 2.23 6.10 9.54
N TYR A 168 2.07 5.54 8.34
CA TYR A 168 2.17 6.26 7.08
C TYR A 168 1.08 7.35 6.94
N THR A 169 -0.15 7.06 7.38
CA THR A 169 -1.25 8.03 7.38
C THR A 169 -0.95 9.26 8.24
N MET A 170 -0.20 9.08 9.35
CA MET A 170 0.12 10.18 10.27
C MET A 170 0.96 11.29 9.63
N ILE A 171 1.63 11.02 8.51
CA ILE A 171 2.35 12.05 7.70
C ILE A 171 1.38 13.14 7.23
N PHE A 172 0.12 12.79 6.98
CA PHE A 172 -0.89 13.70 6.42
C PHE A 172 -1.86 14.27 7.46
N LEU A 173 -1.74 13.87 8.73
CA LEU A 173 -2.60 14.37 9.80
C LEU A 173 -2.24 15.83 10.16
N PRO A 174 -3.23 16.61 10.63
CA PRO A 174 -2.95 17.94 11.17
C PRO A 174 -1.82 17.95 12.20
N ASN A 175 -0.82 18.80 11.97
CA ASN A 175 0.33 19.06 12.85
C ASN A 175 1.40 17.95 12.95
N TYR A 176 1.66 17.14 11.91
CA TYR A 176 2.72 16.11 11.97
C TYR A 176 2.55 15.26 13.25
N GLY A 177 1.39 14.60 13.31
CA GLY A 177 0.79 14.06 14.54
C GLY A 177 1.78 13.34 15.44
N ASP A 178 1.49 13.34 16.74
CA ASP A 178 2.18 12.63 17.82
C ASP A 178 3.27 11.66 17.34
N LYS A 179 4.49 12.19 17.17
CA LYS A 179 5.60 11.41 16.61
C LYS A 179 5.95 10.21 17.50
N ALA A 180 5.64 10.27 18.80
CA ALA A 180 5.80 9.13 19.69
C ALA A 180 4.81 8.02 19.33
N LYS A 181 3.56 8.38 19.02
CA LYS A 181 2.57 7.43 18.50
C LYS A 181 2.95 6.89 17.12
N MET A 182 3.53 7.71 16.23
CA MET A 182 4.06 7.22 14.95
C MET A 182 5.19 6.21 15.16
N LEU A 183 6.13 6.51 16.05
CA LEU A 183 7.22 5.61 16.42
C LEU A 183 6.70 4.31 17.05
N GLN A 184 5.66 4.38 17.88
CA GLN A 184 5.00 3.21 18.44
C GLN A 184 4.44 2.30 17.34
N HIS A 185 3.69 2.85 16.38
CA HIS A 185 3.16 2.09 15.24
C HIS A 185 4.28 1.46 14.40
N LEU A 186 5.37 2.19 14.12
CA LEU A 186 6.51 1.63 13.38
C LEU A 186 7.23 0.51 14.17
N THR A 187 7.27 0.62 15.49
CA THR A 187 7.86 -0.40 16.37
C THR A 187 6.99 -1.67 16.38
N GLU A 188 5.68 -1.53 16.49
CA GLU A 188 4.74 -2.67 16.41
C GLU A 188 4.73 -3.29 15.00
N ALA A 189 4.78 -2.47 13.95
CA ALA A 189 4.93 -2.92 12.57
C ALA A 189 6.20 -3.78 12.42
N LYS A 190 7.33 -3.34 12.96
CA LYS A 190 8.59 -4.11 12.94
C LYS A 190 8.47 -5.43 13.71
N ARG A 191 7.84 -5.40 14.89
CA ARG A 191 7.61 -6.61 15.69
C ARG A 191 6.82 -7.65 14.90
N TRP A 192 5.71 -7.26 14.25
CA TRP A 192 4.94 -8.17 13.40
C TRP A 192 5.70 -8.60 12.15
N PHE A 193 6.46 -7.69 11.53
CA PHE A 193 7.29 -8.00 10.37
C PHE A 193 8.35 -9.07 10.68
N ASP A 194 8.92 -9.06 11.88
CA ASP A 194 9.89 -10.09 12.31
C ASP A 194 9.31 -11.50 12.40
N GLU A 195 7.98 -11.63 12.47
CA GLU A 195 7.24 -12.89 12.45
C GLU A 195 6.80 -13.31 11.03
N VAL A 196 7.02 -12.48 10.00
CA VAL A 196 6.60 -12.77 8.62
C VAL A 196 7.54 -13.76 7.93
N PRO A 197 7.02 -14.85 7.31
CA PRO A 197 7.82 -15.74 6.47
C PRO A 197 8.54 -14.98 5.34
N GLY A 198 9.83 -15.26 5.15
CA GLY A 198 10.65 -14.61 4.12
C GLY A 198 11.09 -13.18 4.45
N LYS A 199 10.84 -12.70 5.67
CA LYS A 199 11.34 -11.40 6.16
C LYS A 199 12.86 -11.27 6.03
N SER A 200 13.31 -10.06 5.71
CA SER A 200 14.72 -9.68 5.68
C SER A 200 14.86 -8.20 6.03
N ASP A 201 16.04 -7.79 6.50
CA ASP A 201 16.32 -6.39 6.81
C ASP A 201 16.29 -5.50 5.56
N GLU A 202 16.57 -6.08 4.39
CA GLU A 202 16.44 -5.40 3.10
C GLU A 202 14.98 -5.07 2.76
N VAL A 203 14.06 -6.02 2.97
CA VAL A 203 12.62 -5.78 2.79
C VAL A 203 12.12 -4.77 3.81
N TRP A 204 12.54 -4.87 5.08
CA TRP A 204 12.18 -3.89 6.10
C TRP A 204 12.63 -2.47 5.72
N ARG A 205 13.89 -2.31 5.32
CA ARG A 205 14.43 -1.05 4.80
C ARG A 205 13.62 -0.50 3.64
N TYR A 206 13.20 -1.37 2.73
CA TYR A 206 12.44 -0.96 1.56
C TYR A 206 11.14 -0.23 1.95
N PHE A 207 10.42 -0.71 2.97
CA PHE A 207 9.25 -0.02 3.50
C PHE A 207 9.58 1.33 4.16
N LEU A 208 10.69 1.43 4.89
CA LEU A 208 11.11 2.68 5.54
C LEU A 208 11.61 3.73 4.54
N HIS A 209 12.14 3.30 3.40
CA HIS A 209 12.76 4.17 2.40
C HIS A 209 11.79 4.68 1.31
N SER A 210 10.48 4.55 1.49
CA SER A 210 9.52 5.30 0.66
C SER A 210 9.76 6.81 0.80
N GLU A 211 9.70 7.58 -0.30
CA GLU A 211 10.17 8.98 -0.32
C GLU A 211 9.56 9.86 0.79
N LEU A 212 8.25 9.74 1.02
CA LEU A 212 7.54 10.52 2.03
C LEU A 212 7.90 10.09 3.45
N LEU A 213 7.84 8.80 3.77
CA LEU A 213 8.16 8.31 5.11
C LEU A 213 9.63 8.57 5.44
N LYS A 214 10.54 8.29 4.50
CA LYS A 214 11.98 8.52 4.67
C LYS A 214 12.28 9.95 5.07
N ALA A 215 11.67 10.93 4.38
CA ALA A 215 11.86 12.35 4.70
C ALA A 215 11.43 12.68 6.13
N VAL A 216 10.36 12.06 6.64
CA VAL A 216 9.90 12.24 8.03
C VAL A 216 10.86 11.59 9.02
N LEU A 217 11.29 10.36 8.76
CA LEU A 217 12.17 9.61 9.66
C LEU A 217 13.56 10.24 9.78
N ASP A 218 14.13 10.71 8.67
CA ASP A 218 15.45 11.35 8.66
C ASP A 218 15.45 12.71 9.38
N ALA A 219 14.31 13.40 9.39
CA ALA A 219 14.19 14.74 9.96
C ALA A 219 14.13 14.75 11.50
N ASP A 220 13.90 13.61 12.16
CA ASP A 220 13.76 13.54 13.61
C ASP A 220 14.59 12.40 14.23
N PRO A 221 15.58 12.73 15.10
CA PRO A 221 16.41 11.73 15.77
C PRO A 221 15.65 10.67 16.57
N MET A 222 14.39 10.91 16.96
CA MET A 222 13.61 9.92 17.71
C MET A 222 13.38 8.61 16.92
N PHE A 223 13.47 8.65 15.59
CA PHE A 223 13.34 7.47 14.74
C PHE A 223 14.66 6.73 14.51
N GLN A 224 15.78 7.20 15.04
CA GLN A 224 17.08 6.51 14.91
C GLN A 224 17.05 5.05 15.38
N PRO A 225 16.36 4.66 16.48
CA PRO A 225 16.27 3.26 16.86
C PRO A 225 15.67 2.38 15.78
N ILE A 226 14.61 2.84 15.10
CA ILE A 226 13.95 2.04 14.05
C ILE A 226 14.78 2.02 12.76
N LEU A 227 15.47 3.11 12.43
CA LEU A 227 16.40 3.18 11.29
C LEU A 227 17.65 2.31 11.52
N ALA A 228 18.14 2.22 12.75
CA ALA A 228 19.30 1.40 13.11
C ALA A 228 19.02 -0.10 12.95
N THR A 229 17.78 -0.56 13.20
CA THR A 229 17.39 -1.95 12.90
C THR A 229 17.39 -2.26 11.39
N ALA A 230 17.40 -1.22 10.56
CA ALA A 230 17.54 -1.30 9.12
C ALA A 230 19.03 -1.19 8.68
N ALA A 231 19.92 -0.74 9.56
CA ALA A 231 21.33 -0.51 9.29
C ALA A 231 22.22 -1.59 9.93
N ALA A 232 22.32 -2.76 9.27
CA ALA A 232 23.41 -3.70 9.50
C ALA A 232 23.99 -4.18 8.15
N PRO A 233 25.31 -4.47 8.09
CA PRO A 233 26.13 -4.11 6.95
C PRO A 233 26.25 -5.22 5.92
N HIS A 234 26.49 -4.81 4.67
CA HIS A 234 27.29 -5.60 3.75
C HIS A 234 28.62 -5.93 4.43
N ALA A 235 28.80 -7.20 4.78
CA ALA A 235 30.10 -7.83 4.96
C ALA A 235 30.33 -8.73 3.74
#